data_AF-A0AAX0RJ87-F1
#
_entry.id   AF-A0AAX0RJ87-F1
#
_cell.length_a   1.000
_cell.length_b   1.000
_cell.length_c   1.000
_cell.angle_alpha   90.00
_cell.angle_beta   90.00
_cell.angle_gamma   90.00
#
_symmetry.space_group_name_H-M   'P 1'
#
loop_
_entity.id
_entity.type
_entity.pdbx_description
1 polymer ?
#
loop_
_entity_poly.entity_id
_entity_poly.type
_entity_poly.pdbx_seq_one_letter_code
_entity_poly.pdbx_strand_id
1 'polypeptide(L)'
;MGLGFKILALVVLILGGYLIFNALITKPRALSFSLKSEENVLNDNNEALFWDLKKPIKIKIVAPKGIKRYEIKVTTQDDLIFYEKKNLVLDKPKFLEVPLIKPEIMGLEDKCLLYEIQANDWSYANFFNGNKASFKQEVCIDTIKPLISVLSRSPSIAYGGSAIVIFEALDKNLSQAFVRVKKKDFKAFRLLEFKQRDVFIALVPWSYENKDFKAFIVAKDKAYNSNTTPLLFKRKTHRLRERDINLSALKDKIAKQEKFQNHTEQTLLEMFSNARLKDLEKIQKIALEQGDFDKDFSHFQALKPLNGSFKMVSNFLENRRFLKDNQVLFKFLHLGVDLMPSKDLSLAFDPSVKRVFKGELDFYGNSLMDCYGLGLCVFLAHLKDDGSVGSSGLKLGIGLHLGILLQGVFVRPNEWLNEQWIKTNIIAPIEQAKRLLMKG
;
A
#
# COMPACT_ATOMS: atom_id res chain seq x y z
N MET A 1 4.59 -5.39 82.47
CA MET A 1 4.00 -4.54 81.40
C MET A 1 2.52 -4.35 81.68
N GLY A 2 2.11 -3.12 82.01
CA GLY A 2 0.70 -2.80 82.22
C GLY A 2 -0.11 -2.99 80.93
N LEU A 3 -1.42 -3.25 81.09
CA LEU A 3 -2.36 -3.47 79.98
C LEU A 3 -2.24 -2.39 78.88
N GLY A 4 -2.03 -1.13 79.26
CA GLY A 4 -1.82 -0.01 78.33
C GLY A 4 -0.61 -0.17 77.40
N PHE A 5 0.50 -0.73 77.87
CA PHE A 5 1.68 -0.97 77.02
C PHE A 5 1.44 -2.11 76.02
N LYS A 6 0.71 -3.16 76.42
CA LYS A 6 0.33 -4.26 75.52
C LYS A 6 -0.62 -3.78 74.42
N ILE A 7 -1.57 -2.90 74.76
CA ILE A 7 -2.48 -2.27 73.79
C ILE A 7 -1.70 -1.38 72.84
N LEU A 8 -0.78 -0.54 73.35
CA LEU A 8 0.05 0.33 72.51
C LEU A 8 0.92 -0.47 71.53
N ALA A 9 1.59 -1.52 72.01
CA ALA A 9 2.41 -2.40 71.17
C ALA A 9 1.59 -3.11 70.08
N LEU A 10 0.37 -3.57 70.41
CA LEU A 10 -0.57 -4.16 69.46
C LEU A 10 -0.99 -3.15 68.38
N VAL A 11 -1.32 -1.93 68.78
CA VAL A 11 -1.70 -0.85 67.86
C VAL A 11 -0.55 -0.51 66.91
N VAL A 12 0.68 -0.41 67.41
CA VAL A 12 1.87 -0.15 66.58
C VAL A 12 2.14 -1.29 65.59
N LEU A 13 1.98 -2.55 66.01
CA LEU A 13 2.13 -3.70 65.12
C LEU A 13 1.06 -3.73 64.01
N ILE A 14 -0.20 -3.42 64.35
CA ILE A 14 -1.30 -3.33 63.37
C ILE A 14 -1.05 -2.19 62.39
N LEU A 15 -0.67 -1.01 62.88
CA LEU A 15 -0.34 0.14 62.04
C LEU A 15 0.87 -0.14 61.14
N GLY A 16 1.95 -0.69 61.68
CA GLY A 16 3.14 -1.07 60.91
C GLY A 16 2.84 -2.11 59.84
N GLY A 17 2.10 -3.17 60.20
CA GLY A 17 1.65 -4.19 59.25
C GLY A 17 0.74 -3.63 58.15
N TYR A 18 -0.17 -2.72 58.51
CA TYR A 18 -1.02 -2.04 57.54
C TYR A 18 -0.23 -1.15 56.58
N LEU A 19 0.75 -0.38 57.08
CA LEU A 19 1.61 0.47 56.25
C LEU A 19 2.45 -0.36 55.27
N ILE A 20 3.04 -1.48 55.73
CA ILE A 20 3.79 -2.41 54.88
C ILE A 20 2.87 -3.03 53.82
N PHE A 21 1.68 -3.49 54.21
CA PHE A 21 0.69 -4.02 53.29
C PHE A 21 0.25 -2.98 52.25
N ASN A 22 -0.01 -1.73 52.66
CA ASN A 22 -0.40 -0.65 51.75
C ASN A 22 0.70 -0.34 50.74
N ALA A 23 1.96 -0.31 51.19
CA ALA A 23 3.12 -0.12 50.31
C ALA A 23 3.26 -1.25 49.28
N LEU A 24 3.03 -2.51 49.66
CA LEU A 24 3.12 -3.67 48.76
C LEU A 24 2.06 -3.68 47.64
N ILE A 25 0.84 -3.23 47.95
CA ILE A 25 -0.27 -3.22 46.98
C ILE A 25 -0.33 -1.95 46.13
N THR A 26 0.35 -0.89 46.56
CA THR A 26 0.47 0.37 45.83
C THR A 26 1.49 0.20 44.71
N LYS A 27 1.01 0.12 43.46
CA LYS A 27 1.86 -0.12 42.29
C LYS A 27 1.82 1.05 41.32
N PRO A 28 2.97 1.57 40.86
CA PRO A 28 2.98 2.46 39.70
C PRO A 28 2.49 1.69 38.47
N ARG A 29 1.64 2.33 37.64
CA ARG A 29 1.07 1.75 36.41
C ARG A 29 0.19 0.51 36.60
N ALA A 30 -0.55 0.42 37.71
CA ALA A 30 -1.54 -0.65 37.91
C ALA A 30 -2.72 -0.60 36.92
N LEU A 31 -2.92 0.53 36.24
CA LEU A 31 -3.90 0.72 35.18
C LEU A 31 -3.18 1.04 33.86
N SER A 32 -3.75 0.58 32.75
CA SER A 32 -3.29 0.93 31.41
C SER A 32 -4.39 1.59 30.58
N PHE A 33 -3.97 2.42 29.64
CA PHE A 33 -4.83 3.12 28.70
C PHE A 33 -4.44 2.72 27.28
N SER A 34 -5.42 2.68 26.37
CA SER A 34 -5.17 2.51 24.94
C SER A 34 -6.23 3.26 24.15
N LEU A 35 -5.83 3.93 23.07
CA LEU A 35 -6.76 4.58 22.15
C LEU A 35 -7.27 3.59 21.12
N LYS A 36 -8.57 3.62 20.87
CA LYS A 36 -9.22 2.92 19.76
C LYS A 36 -9.91 3.93 18.85
N SER A 37 -9.58 3.85 17.57
CA SER A 37 -10.32 4.48 16.46
C SER A 37 -10.79 3.39 15.51
N GLU A 38 -11.95 3.59 14.87
CA GLU A 38 -12.50 2.64 13.87
C GLU A 38 -11.59 2.45 12.65
N GLU A 39 -10.69 3.41 12.36
CA GLU A 39 -9.80 3.36 11.19
C GLU A 39 -8.32 3.12 11.52
N ASN A 40 -7.91 3.02 12.79
CA ASN A 40 -6.54 2.59 13.14
C ASN A 40 -6.34 2.13 14.59
N VAL A 41 -5.39 1.19 14.74
CA VAL A 41 -4.60 0.97 15.96
C VAL A 41 -3.60 2.12 16.05
N LEU A 42 -3.78 3.02 17.00
CA LEU A 42 -2.86 4.13 17.22
C LEU A 42 -1.54 3.58 17.80
N ASN A 43 -0.42 3.84 17.12
CA ASN A 43 0.89 3.57 17.69
C ASN A 43 1.12 4.54 18.86
N ASP A 44 1.66 4.01 19.95
CA ASP A 44 1.91 4.64 21.26
C ASP A 44 2.99 5.75 21.22
N ASN A 45 3.22 6.33 20.04
CA ASN A 45 4.13 7.46 19.87
C ASN A 45 3.38 8.72 20.30
N ASN A 46 3.98 9.55 21.16
CA ASN A 46 3.48 10.81 21.71
C ASN A 46 3.18 11.91 20.65
N GLU A 47 2.79 11.56 19.42
CA GLU A 47 2.40 12.50 18.38
C GLU A 47 0.96 13.00 18.61
N ALA A 48 0.69 14.23 18.17
CA ALA A 48 -0.64 14.81 18.22
C ALA A 48 -1.62 14.02 17.33
N LEU A 49 -2.79 13.73 17.89
CA LEU A 49 -3.88 13.02 17.23
C LEU A 49 -4.72 14.02 16.42
N PHE A 50 -5.12 13.67 15.20
CA PHE A 50 -5.98 14.54 14.39
C PHE A 50 -7.41 13.99 14.36
N TRP A 51 -8.41 14.86 14.49
CA TRP A 51 -9.82 14.45 14.60
C TRP A 51 -10.79 15.35 13.81
N ASP A 52 -11.58 14.72 12.93
CA ASP A 52 -12.61 15.35 12.10
C ASP A 52 -13.98 15.55 12.75
N LEU A 53 -14.11 15.15 14.02
CA LEU A 53 -15.33 15.22 14.82
C LEU A 53 -16.55 14.45 14.26
N LYS A 54 -16.37 13.60 13.23
CA LYS A 54 -17.45 12.76 12.68
C LYS A 54 -17.51 11.41 13.37
N LYS A 55 -16.35 10.77 13.57
CA LYS A 55 -16.26 9.45 14.21
C LYS A 55 -15.79 9.57 15.67
N PRO A 56 -16.44 8.92 16.65
CA PRO A 56 -16.02 9.01 18.04
C PRO A 56 -14.70 8.27 18.28
N ILE A 57 -13.77 8.92 18.97
CA ILE A 57 -12.53 8.29 19.46
C ILE A 57 -12.80 7.76 20.87
N LYS A 58 -12.35 6.55 21.18
CA LYS A 58 -12.58 5.92 22.50
C LYS A 58 -11.25 5.62 23.19
N ILE A 59 -11.18 5.91 24.48
CA ILE A 59 -10.09 5.47 25.37
C ILE A 59 -10.55 4.24 26.13
N LYS A 60 -9.81 3.15 25.97
CA LYS A 60 -9.98 1.93 26.75
C LYS A 60 -9.11 2.00 27.99
N ILE A 61 -9.75 1.93 29.15
CA ILE A 61 -9.11 1.85 30.48
C ILE A 61 -9.13 0.38 30.91
N VAL A 62 -8.00 -0.15 31.35
CA VAL A 62 -7.89 -1.51 31.90
C VAL A 62 -7.34 -1.44 33.32
N ALA A 63 -8.07 -2.02 34.27
CA ALA A 63 -7.68 -2.11 35.67
C ALA A 63 -7.95 -3.53 36.19
N PRO A 64 -6.91 -4.34 36.49
CA PRO A 64 -7.10 -5.71 36.95
C PRO A 64 -7.95 -5.83 38.23
N LYS A 65 -7.89 -4.81 39.09
CA LYS A 65 -8.66 -4.70 40.34
C LYS A 65 -10.04 -4.05 40.17
N GLY A 66 -10.44 -3.73 38.95
CA GLY A 66 -11.70 -3.05 38.63
C GLY A 66 -11.57 -1.53 38.72
N ILE A 67 -12.24 -0.80 37.84
CA ILE A 67 -12.21 0.67 37.77
C ILE A 67 -13.19 1.24 38.81
N LYS A 68 -12.72 2.15 39.66
CA LYS A 68 -13.49 2.80 40.73
C LYS A 68 -14.05 4.15 40.33
N ARG A 69 -13.21 4.99 39.72
CA ARG A 69 -13.61 6.29 39.19
C ARG A 69 -12.69 6.68 38.05
N TYR A 70 -13.18 7.53 37.19
CA TYR A 70 -12.36 8.20 36.20
C TYR A 70 -12.80 9.66 36.05
N GLU A 71 -11.86 10.48 35.62
CA GLU A 71 -12.02 11.90 35.39
C GLU A 71 -11.48 12.19 34.00
N ILE A 72 -12.27 12.93 33.22
CA ILE A 72 -11.85 13.45 31.93
C ILE A 72 -11.74 14.95 32.07
N LYS A 73 -10.57 15.49 31.73
CA LYS A 73 -10.30 16.92 31.66
C LYS A 73 -9.84 17.26 30.25
N VAL A 74 -10.41 18.29 29.65
CA VAL A 74 -10.03 18.81 28.33
C VAL A 74 -9.58 20.24 28.53
N THR A 75 -8.36 20.56 28.11
CA THR A 75 -7.82 21.91 28.20
C THR A 75 -7.36 22.42 26.83
N THR A 76 -7.43 23.73 26.62
CA THR A 76 -6.77 24.37 25.48
C THR A 76 -5.27 24.50 25.75
N GLN A 77 -4.49 24.91 24.75
CA GLN A 77 -3.06 25.22 24.93
C GLN A 77 -2.83 26.38 25.91
N ASP A 78 -3.78 27.32 26.02
CA ASP A 78 -3.76 28.42 27.01
C ASP A 78 -4.26 28.01 28.42
N ASP A 79 -4.24 26.72 28.76
CA ASP A 79 -4.69 26.15 30.05
C ASP A 79 -6.16 26.40 30.44
N LEU A 80 -7.01 26.87 29.51
CA LEU A 80 -8.44 27.00 29.76
C LEU A 80 -9.10 25.62 29.83
N ILE A 81 -9.77 25.34 30.94
CA ILE A 81 -10.51 24.10 31.14
C ILE A 81 -11.80 24.17 30.34
N PHE A 82 -11.86 23.38 29.26
CA PHE A 82 -12.99 23.29 28.36
C PHE A 82 -14.06 22.33 28.90
N TYR A 83 -13.62 21.23 29.52
CA TYR A 83 -14.51 20.22 30.06
C TYR A 83 -13.82 19.50 31.21
N GLU A 84 -14.56 19.27 32.30
CA GLU A 84 -14.10 18.44 33.41
C GLU A 84 -15.29 17.65 33.94
N LYS A 85 -15.19 16.31 33.93
CA LYS A 85 -16.23 15.45 34.50
C LYS A 85 -15.63 14.27 35.24
N LYS A 86 -16.04 14.13 36.50
CA LYS A 86 -15.74 12.99 37.37
C LYS A 86 -16.89 11.99 37.32
N ASN A 87 -16.57 10.72 37.08
CA ASN A 87 -17.55 9.63 37.06
C ASN A 87 -17.13 8.54 38.04
N LEU A 88 -18.10 8.06 38.82
CA LEU A 88 -17.94 6.93 39.73
C LEU A 88 -18.45 5.64 39.05
N VAL A 89 -17.71 4.55 39.21
CA VAL A 89 -17.98 3.26 38.58
C VAL A 89 -18.16 2.20 39.66
N LEU A 90 -19.41 1.76 39.87
CA LEU A 90 -19.81 0.94 41.02
C LEU A 90 -19.74 -0.57 40.77
N ASP A 91 -19.90 -1.00 39.52
CA ASP A 91 -19.92 -2.39 39.06
C ASP A 91 -18.53 -3.03 38.94
N LYS A 92 -17.47 -2.28 39.27
CA LYS A 92 -16.06 -2.72 39.32
C LYS A 92 -15.56 -3.40 38.03
N PRO A 93 -15.85 -2.85 36.83
CA PRO A 93 -15.48 -3.49 35.59
C PRO A 93 -13.96 -3.48 35.42
N LYS A 94 -13.40 -4.59 34.93
CA LYS A 94 -11.95 -4.72 34.68
C LYS A 94 -11.50 -3.92 33.44
N PHE A 95 -12.45 -3.56 32.57
CA PHE A 95 -12.21 -2.74 31.39
C PHE A 95 -13.39 -1.78 31.19
N LEU A 96 -13.12 -0.58 30.67
CA LEU A 96 -14.14 0.40 30.31
C LEU A 96 -13.70 1.15 29.05
N GLU A 97 -14.62 1.36 28.10
CA GLU A 97 -14.39 2.22 26.94
C GLU A 97 -15.11 3.54 27.14
N VAL A 98 -14.35 4.63 27.12
CA VAL A 98 -14.84 5.99 27.38
C VAL A 98 -14.64 6.82 26.11
N PRO A 99 -15.70 7.38 25.49
CA PRO A 99 -15.54 8.24 24.33
C PRO A 99 -14.88 9.57 24.72
N LEU A 100 -14.02 10.09 23.85
CA LEU A 100 -13.58 11.48 23.92
C LEU A 100 -14.79 12.39 23.71
N ILE A 101 -14.87 13.42 24.55
CA ILE A 101 -15.94 14.40 24.46
C ILE A 101 -15.71 15.26 23.22
N LYS A 102 -16.69 15.27 22.32
CA LYS A 102 -16.67 16.18 21.19
C LYS A 102 -16.81 17.62 21.70
N PRO A 103 -15.90 18.53 21.34
CA PRO A 103 -16.06 19.91 21.75
C PRO A 103 -17.16 20.59 20.93
N GLU A 104 -18.18 21.13 21.61
CA GLU A 104 -19.37 21.75 20.99
C GLU A 104 -19.22 23.28 20.90
N ILE A 105 -18.09 23.78 20.38
CA ILE A 105 -17.85 25.23 20.25
C ILE A 105 -17.42 25.59 18.82
N MET A 106 -17.96 26.69 18.30
CA MET A 106 -17.55 27.27 17.01
C MET A 106 -16.12 27.84 17.09
N GLY A 107 -15.32 27.67 16.02
CA GLY A 107 -13.96 28.26 15.95
C GLY A 107 -12.85 27.45 16.62
N LEU A 108 -13.04 26.13 16.75
CA LEU A 108 -12.00 25.16 17.13
C LEU A 108 -11.27 24.53 15.94
N GLU A 109 -11.66 24.88 14.70
CA GLU A 109 -10.95 24.44 13.50
C GLU A 109 -9.46 24.81 13.59
N ASP A 110 -8.60 23.85 13.30
CA ASP A 110 -7.13 23.94 13.41
C ASP A 110 -6.56 24.19 14.82
N LYS A 111 -7.35 23.98 15.88
CA LYS A 111 -6.88 24.09 17.27
C LYS A 111 -6.63 22.71 17.89
N CYS A 112 -5.60 22.65 18.74
CA CYS A 112 -5.28 21.45 19.51
C CYS A 112 -5.75 21.57 20.95
N LEU A 113 -6.35 20.48 21.45
CA LEU A 113 -6.87 20.33 22.80
C LEU A 113 -6.11 19.21 23.50
N LEU A 114 -5.76 19.41 24.77
CA LEU A 114 -5.15 18.39 25.59
C LEU A 114 -6.24 17.62 26.35
N TYR A 115 -6.39 16.34 26.02
CA TYR A 115 -7.27 15.42 26.74
C TYR A 115 -6.47 14.71 27.82
N GLU A 116 -6.81 14.94 29.07
CA GLU A 116 -6.28 14.25 30.23
C GLU A 116 -7.35 13.34 30.83
N ILE A 117 -7.07 12.04 30.90
CA ILE A 117 -7.91 11.07 31.60
C ILE A 117 -7.15 10.55 32.81
N GLN A 118 -7.75 10.69 33.99
CA GLN A 118 -7.25 10.11 35.23
C GLN A 118 -8.20 9.00 35.69
N ALA A 119 -7.68 7.87 36.16
CA ALA A 119 -8.49 6.78 36.67
C ALA A 119 -7.92 6.20 37.97
N ASN A 120 -8.83 5.74 38.84
CA ASN A 120 -8.51 4.99 40.05
C ASN A 120 -9.12 3.60 39.99
N ASP A 121 -8.42 2.60 40.54
CA ASP A 121 -8.95 1.24 40.70
C ASP A 121 -9.64 1.02 42.07
N TRP A 122 -10.28 -0.14 42.23
CA TRP A 122 -10.92 -0.58 43.49
C TRP A 122 -9.94 -1.24 44.48
N SER A 123 -8.63 -1.11 44.30
CA SER A 123 -7.67 -1.69 45.25
C SER A 123 -7.63 -0.93 46.57
N TYR A 124 -7.08 -1.57 47.61
CA TYR A 124 -6.86 -0.93 48.92
C TYR A 124 -5.61 -0.03 48.97
N ALA A 125 -4.92 0.15 47.84
CA ALA A 125 -3.75 1.00 47.72
C ALA A 125 -4.07 2.46 48.10
N ASN A 126 -3.05 3.22 48.47
CA ASN A 126 -3.16 4.63 48.83
C ASN A 126 -4.26 4.90 49.89
N PHE A 127 -4.29 4.10 50.96
CA PHE A 127 -5.31 4.18 52.01
C PHE A 127 -6.75 4.08 51.46
N PHE A 128 -7.08 3.00 50.77
CA PHE A 128 -8.41 2.74 50.16
C PHE A 128 -8.82 3.69 49.01
N ASN A 129 -7.92 4.57 48.57
CA ASN A 129 -8.15 5.45 47.42
C ASN A 129 -7.89 4.76 46.06
N GLY A 130 -7.27 3.57 46.08
CA GLY A 130 -6.91 2.82 44.89
C GLY A 130 -5.64 3.34 44.22
N ASN A 131 -5.07 2.54 43.32
CA ASN A 131 -3.98 2.99 42.46
C ASN A 131 -4.52 4.02 41.48
N LYS A 132 -3.72 5.06 41.20
CA LYS A 132 -4.05 6.14 40.27
C LYS A 132 -3.15 6.06 39.04
N ALA A 133 -3.71 6.32 37.86
CA ALA A 133 -2.96 6.52 36.64
C ALA A 133 -3.59 7.63 35.80
N SER A 134 -2.77 8.28 34.97
CA SER A 134 -3.18 9.35 34.07
C SER A 134 -2.70 9.08 32.64
N PHE A 135 -3.51 9.45 31.67
CA PHE A 135 -3.19 9.43 30.24
C PHE A 135 -3.46 10.81 29.67
N LYS A 136 -2.51 11.32 28.88
CA LYS A 136 -2.60 12.63 28.22
C LYS A 136 -2.44 12.44 26.73
N GLN A 137 -3.31 13.07 25.94
CA GLN A 137 -3.25 13.05 24.48
C GLN A 137 -3.59 14.44 23.95
N GLU A 138 -2.69 15.00 23.13
CA GLU A 138 -3.01 16.19 22.35
C GLU A 138 -3.85 15.77 21.13
N VAL A 139 -4.98 16.46 20.92
CA VAL A 139 -5.92 16.21 19.82
C VAL A 139 -6.16 17.50 19.06
N CYS A 140 -5.68 17.57 17.84
CA CYS A 140 -5.88 18.67 16.90
C CYS A 140 -7.15 18.45 16.08
N ILE A 141 -8.05 19.43 16.12
CA ILE A 141 -9.31 19.38 15.38
C ILE A 141 -9.05 19.85 13.95
N ASP A 142 -9.33 18.97 12.99
CA ASP A 142 -9.18 19.25 11.57
C ASP A 142 -10.40 18.70 10.83
N THR A 143 -11.22 19.61 10.32
CA THR A 143 -12.48 19.28 9.62
C THR A 143 -12.41 19.60 8.12
N ILE A 144 -11.29 20.18 7.68
CA ILE A 144 -11.10 20.67 6.32
C ILE A 144 -10.70 19.47 5.45
N LYS A 145 -11.30 19.36 4.26
CA LYS A 145 -10.95 18.29 3.32
C LYS A 145 -9.80 18.75 2.42
N PRO A 146 -8.87 17.85 2.06
CA PRO A 146 -7.85 18.15 1.07
C PRO A 146 -8.44 18.62 -0.27
N LEU A 147 -7.83 19.63 -0.88
CA LEU A 147 -8.19 20.07 -2.24
C LEU A 147 -7.30 19.36 -3.26
N ILE A 148 -7.89 18.84 -4.34
CA ILE A 148 -7.16 18.16 -5.41
C ILE A 148 -7.26 18.98 -6.70
N SER A 149 -6.13 19.31 -7.30
CA SER A 149 -6.04 19.99 -8.60
C SER A 149 -5.27 19.13 -9.59
N VAL A 150 -5.88 18.77 -10.72
CA VAL A 150 -5.21 17.99 -11.76
C VAL A 150 -4.42 18.94 -12.66
N LEU A 151 -3.10 18.84 -12.64
CA LEU A 151 -2.21 19.69 -13.43
C LEU A 151 -2.13 19.18 -14.88
N SER A 152 -1.89 17.88 -15.05
CA SER A 152 -1.82 17.25 -16.37
C SER A 152 -2.03 15.74 -16.27
N ARG A 153 -2.26 15.11 -17.42
CA ARG A 153 -2.43 13.66 -17.54
C ARG A 153 -2.24 13.20 -18.96
N SER A 154 -2.04 11.90 -19.17
CA SER A 154 -2.06 11.34 -20.52
C SER A 154 -3.38 11.67 -21.24
N PRO A 155 -3.36 11.85 -22.57
CA PRO A 155 -4.57 12.14 -23.33
C PRO A 155 -5.51 10.92 -23.42
N SER A 156 -4.95 9.70 -23.38
CA SER A 156 -5.70 8.46 -23.53
C SER A 156 -5.12 7.33 -22.69
N ILE A 157 -5.94 6.30 -22.46
CA ILE A 157 -5.52 5.04 -21.87
C ILE A 157 -6.13 3.88 -22.67
N ALA A 158 -5.32 2.89 -23.01
CA ALA A 158 -5.77 1.69 -23.73
C ALA A 158 -6.19 0.58 -22.77
N TYR A 159 -7.11 -0.29 -23.18
CA TYR A 159 -7.46 -1.50 -22.41
C TYR A 159 -6.24 -2.41 -22.23
N GLY A 160 -5.87 -2.68 -20.97
CA GLY A 160 -4.61 -3.36 -20.64
C GLY A 160 -3.39 -2.45 -20.68
N GLY A 161 -3.54 -1.14 -20.85
CA GLY A 161 -2.44 -0.19 -21.06
C GLY A 161 -2.12 0.68 -19.85
N SER A 162 -1.35 1.73 -20.12
CA SER A 162 -0.80 2.65 -19.13
C SER A 162 -1.22 4.09 -19.39
N ALA A 163 -1.21 4.90 -18.34
CA ALA A 163 -1.31 6.35 -18.39
C ALA A 163 -0.51 6.97 -17.24
N ILE A 164 -0.37 8.29 -17.26
CA ILE A 164 0.21 9.09 -16.18
C ILE A 164 -0.74 10.20 -15.78
N VAL A 165 -0.66 10.61 -14.52
CA VAL A 165 -1.31 11.80 -13.99
C VAL A 165 -0.33 12.55 -13.10
N ILE A 166 -0.35 13.88 -13.21
CA ILE A 166 0.35 14.79 -12.31
C ILE A 166 -0.72 15.71 -11.70
N PHE A 167 -0.75 15.79 -10.38
CA PHE A 167 -1.77 16.54 -9.66
C PHE A 167 -1.16 17.14 -8.39
N GLU A 168 -1.83 18.16 -7.87
CA GLU A 168 -1.52 18.79 -6.60
C GLU A 168 -2.62 18.42 -5.60
N ALA A 169 -2.23 18.11 -4.36
CA ALA A 169 -3.14 17.89 -3.25
C ALA A 169 -2.81 18.87 -2.12
N LEU A 170 -3.60 19.93 -1.98
CA LEU A 170 -3.38 20.99 -1.01
C LEU A 170 -4.09 20.67 0.29
N ASP A 171 -3.31 20.49 1.36
CA ASP A 171 -3.80 20.32 2.73
C ASP A 171 -2.65 20.54 3.73
N LYS A 172 -2.91 21.21 4.86
CA LYS A 172 -1.88 21.48 5.89
C LYS A 172 -1.39 20.18 6.57
N ASN A 173 -2.29 19.21 6.72
CA ASN A 173 -2.08 17.96 7.41
C ASN A 173 -2.20 16.76 6.45
N LEU A 174 -1.83 16.93 5.18
CA LEU A 174 -1.87 15.87 4.18
C LEU A 174 -1.14 14.62 4.69
N SER A 175 -1.80 13.47 4.62
CA SER A 175 -1.24 12.19 5.03
C SER A 175 -0.94 11.30 3.82
N GLN A 176 -1.90 11.17 2.90
CA GLN A 176 -1.81 10.25 1.77
C GLN A 176 -2.42 10.86 0.51
N ALA A 177 -1.79 10.59 -0.63
CA ALA A 177 -2.34 10.85 -1.95
C ALA A 177 -2.07 9.65 -2.87
N PHE A 178 -3.10 9.19 -3.57
CA PHE A 178 -3.01 8.01 -4.43
C PHE A 178 -4.07 8.04 -5.54
N VAL A 179 -3.91 7.19 -6.54
CA VAL A 179 -4.90 6.97 -7.60
C VAL A 179 -5.64 5.67 -7.32
N ARG A 180 -6.95 5.72 -7.25
CA ARG A 180 -7.82 4.56 -7.11
C ARG A 180 -8.39 4.17 -8.46
N VAL A 181 -8.09 2.97 -8.95
CA VAL A 181 -8.75 2.39 -10.13
C VAL A 181 -9.69 1.29 -9.66
N LYS A 182 -10.99 1.50 -9.83
CA LYS A 182 -12.05 0.63 -9.26
C LYS A 182 -11.87 0.45 -7.74
N LYS A 183 -11.34 -0.70 -7.31
CA LYS A 183 -11.14 -1.07 -5.89
C LYS A 183 -9.67 -1.14 -5.49
N LYS A 184 -8.73 -0.92 -6.40
CA LYS A 184 -7.28 -1.01 -6.14
C LYS A 184 -6.67 0.38 -6.09
N ASP A 185 -5.85 0.61 -5.08
CA ASP A 185 -5.11 1.85 -4.87
C ASP A 185 -3.70 1.73 -5.45
N PHE A 186 -3.28 2.78 -6.13
CA PHE A 186 -1.99 2.92 -6.79
C PHE A 186 -1.30 4.14 -6.21
N LYS A 187 -0.11 3.93 -5.67
CA LYS A 187 0.67 4.98 -5.03
C LYS A 187 0.97 6.11 -6.01
N ALA A 188 0.85 7.33 -5.51
CA ALA A 188 1.38 8.52 -6.15
C ALA A 188 2.66 8.93 -5.42
N PHE A 189 3.65 9.40 -6.18
CA PHE A 189 4.97 9.76 -5.70
C PHE A 189 5.05 11.28 -5.61
N ARG A 190 5.52 11.81 -4.49
CA ARG A 190 5.67 13.25 -4.31
C ARG A 190 6.87 13.74 -5.11
N LEU A 191 6.67 14.75 -5.96
CA LEU A 191 7.73 15.39 -6.73
C LEU A 191 8.51 16.35 -5.83
N LEU A 192 9.66 15.89 -5.32
CA LEU A 192 10.48 16.64 -4.35
C LEU A 192 11.12 17.91 -4.93
N GLU A 193 11.15 18.06 -6.25
CA GLU A 193 11.58 19.29 -6.92
C GLU A 193 10.70 20.50 -6.52
N PHE A 194 9.44 20.28 -6.13
CA PHE A 194 8.50 21.30 -5.71
C PHE A 194 8.31 21.33 -4.18
N LYS A 195 9.37 21.57 -3.40
CA LYS A 195 9.38 21.46 -1.92
C LYS A 195 8.24 22.17 -1.17
N GLN A 196 7.72 23.27 -1.71
CA GLN A 196 6.65 24.07 -1.09
C GLN A 196 5.23 23.66 -1.52
N ARG A 197 5.12 22.75 -2.49
CA ARG A 197 3.84 22.29 -3.04
C ARG A 197 3.73 20.78 -2.95
N ASP A 198 2.53 20.33 -2.63
CA ASP A 198 2.20 18.91 -2.56
C ASP A 198 1.82 18.37 -3.94
N VAL A 199 2.84 18.30 -4.81
CA VAL A 199 2.70 17.80 -6.17
C VAL A 199 3.04 16.32 -6.23
N PHE A 200 2.17 15.55 -6.87
CA PHE A 200 2.30 14.11 -7.02
C PHE A 200 2.26 13.67 -8.47
N ILE A 201 2.99 12.60 -8.77
CA ILE A 201 3.00 11.89 -10.05
C ILE A 201 2.58 10.43 -9.83
N ALA A 202 1.75 9.89 -10.72
CA ALA A 202 1.36 8.49 -10.65
C ALA A 202 1.21 7.87 -12.04
N LEU A 203 1.79 6.68 -12.22
CA LEU A 203 1.47 5.80 -13.33
C LEU A 203 0.19 5.02 -13.02
N VAL A 204 -0.74 5.03 -13.96
CA VAL A 204 -2.09 4.49 -13.81
C VAL A 204 -2.28 3.31 -14.78
N PRO A 205 -2.41 2.08 -14.28
CA PRO A 205 -2.69 0.93 -15.15
C PRO A 205 -4.19 0.75 -15.37
N TRP A 206 -4.54 0.29 -16.58
CA TRP A 206 -5.84 -0.32 -16.84
C TRP A 206 -5.68 -1.84 -16.82
N SER A 207 -5.98 -2.48 -15.68
CA SER A 207 -5.94 -3.95 -15.58
C SER A 207 -6.81 -4.61 -16.65
N TYR A 208 -6.23 -5.61 -17.33
CA TYR A 208 -6.95 -6.42 -18.32
C TYR A 208 -8.11 -7.23 -17.72
N GLU A 209 -8.11 -7.47 -16.41
CA GLU A 209 -9.20 -8.18 -15.73
C GLU A 209 -10.50 -7.36 -15.73
N ASN A 210 -10.39 -6.03 -15.86
CA ASN A 210 -11.52 -5.12 -15.76
C ASN A 210 -11.75 -4.40 -17.10
N LYS A 211 -12.78 -4.82 -17.85
CA LYS A 211 -13.15 -4.16 -19.13
C LYS A 211 -13.65 -2.73 -18.95
N ASP A 212 -14.13 -2.37 -17.76
CA ASP A 212 -14.54 -1.01 -17.45
C ASP A 212 -13.41 -0.25 -16.74
N PHE A 213 -13.03 0.90 -17.30
CA PHE A 213 -12.12 1.82 -16.64
C PHE A 213 -12.85 2.93 -15.89
N LYS A 214 -12.62 3.03 -14.59
CA LYS A 214 -13.00 4.17 -13.74
C LYS A 214 -11.87 4.42 -12.75
N ALA A 215 -11.33 5.64 -12.76
CA ALA A 215 -10.24 6.05 -11.89
C ALA A 215 -10.58 7.35 -11.16
N PHE A 216 -10.04 7.49 -9.96
CA PHE A 216 -10.17 8.67 -9.11
C PHE A 216 -8.83 8.98 -8.48
N ILE A 217 -8.53 10.27 -8.32
CA ILE A 217 -7.46 10.72 -7.44
C ILE A 217 -8.07 10.87 -6.06
N VAL A 218 -7.37 10.37 -5.04
CA VAL A 218 -7.81 10.41 -3.64
C VAL A 218 -6.72 11.06 -2.81
N ALA A 219 -7.10 12.05 -2.01
CA ALA A 219 -6.24 12.67 -1.01
C ALA A 219 -6.90 12.52 0.36
N LYS A 220 -6.07 12.23 1.36
CA LYS A 220 -6.47 12.06 2.76
C LYS A 220 -5.52 12.83 3.67
N ASP A 221 -6.06 13.52 4.65
CA ASP A 221 -5.28 14.18 5.70
C ASP A 221 -5.04 13.22 6.90
N LYS A 222 -4.41 13.72 7.95
CA LYS A 222 -4.18 12.98 9.21
C LYS A 222 -5.46 12.78 10.04
N ALA A 223 -6.51 13.60 9.83
CA ALA A 223 -7.82 13.47 10.46
C ALA A 223 -8.76 12.50 9.73
N TYR A 224 -8.30 11.88 8.64
CA TYR A 224 -9.06 11.03 7.73
C TYR A 224 -10.17 11.76 6.95
N ASN A 225 -10.16 13.09 6.91
CA ASN A 225 -10.90 13.80 5.88
C ASN A 225 -10.34 13.39 4.52
N SER A 226 -11.25 13.13 3.58
CA SER A 226 -10.89 12.69 2.25
C SER A 226 -11.67 13.43 1.19
N ASN A 227 -10.98 13.66 0.07
CA ASN A 227 -11.57 14.19 -1.13
C ASN A 227 -11.20 13.28 -2.31
N THR A 228 -12.08 13.26 -3.32
CA THR A 228 -11.90 12.43 -4.51
C THR A 228 -12.23 13.22 -5.76
N THR A 229 -11.36 13.14 -6.76
CA THR A 229 -11.55 13.79 -8.07
C THR A 229 -11.55 12.75 -9.18
N PRO A 230 -12.59 12.70 -10.06
CA PRO A 230 -12.60 11.78 -11.19
C PRO A 230 -11.41 11.99 -12.12
N LEU A 231 -10.70 10.91 -12.42
CA LEU A 231 -9.59 10.91 -13.38
C LEU A 231 -10.07 10.38 -14.72
N LEU A 232 -10.23 11.29 -15.68
CA LEU A 232 -10.80 11.00 -16.99
C LEU A 232 -9.70 10.84 -18.04
N PHE A 233 -9.79 9.80 -18.87
CA PHE A 233 -8.93 9.58 -20.02
C PHE A 233 -9.78 9.24 -21.25
N LYS A 234 -9.31 9.58 -22.46
CA LYS A 234 -9.88 8.99 -23.67
C LYS A 234 -9.59 7.49 -23.68
N ARG A 235 -10.62 6.67 -23.56
CA ARG A 235 -10.49 5.22 -23.52
C ARG A 235 -10.28 4.68 -24.94
N LYS A 236 -9.28 3.83 -25.13
CA LYS A 236 -9.01 3.10 -26.37
C LYS A 236 -9.18 1.60 -26.14
N THR A 237 -9.92 0.95 -27.01
CA THR A 237 -10.05 -0.51 -27.01
C THR A 237 -9.29 -1.08 -28.19
N HIS A 238 -8.85 -2.33 -28.05
CA HIS A 238 -8.20 -3.07 -29.11
C HIS A 238 -8.90 -4.40 -29.29
N ARG A 239 -8.99 -4.87 -30.54
CA ARG A 239 -9.43 -6.23 -30.82
C ARG A 239 -8.41 -7.21 -30.25
N LEU A 240 -8.87 -8.10 -29.37
CA LEU A 240 -8.06 -9.19 -28.86
C LEU A 240 -7.86 -10.21 -29.98
N ARG A 241 -6.62 -10.65 -30.18
CA ARG A 241 -6.28 -11.68 -31.15
C ARG A 241 -6.48 -13.04 -30.50
N GLU A 242 -6.97 -13.99 -31.27
CA GLU A 242 -6.98 -15.40 -30.88
C GLU A 242 -5.81 -16.11 -31.57
N ARG A 243 -5.15 -17.00 -30.85
CA ARG A 243 -4.10 -17.86 -31.40
C ARG A 243 -4.35 -19.30 -30.98
N ASP A 244 -4.55 -20.14 -31.98
CA ASP A 244 -4.73 -21.57 -31.83
C ASP A 244 -3.39 -22.28 -31.89
N ILE A 245 -3.13 -23.13 -30.89
CA ILE A 245 -1.89 -23.87 -30.72
C ILE A 245 -2.24 -25.35 -30.56
N ASN A 246 -1.96 -26.15 -31.58
CA ASN A 246 -2.14 -27.60 -31.49
C ASN A 246 -1.11 -28.22 -30.55
N LEU A 247 -1.55 -29.02 -29.57
CA LEU A 247 -0.66 -29.65 -28.60
C LEU A 247 0.31 -30.63 -29.24
N SER A 248 -0.06 -31.31 -30.34
CA SER A 248 0.84 -32.16 -31.10
C SER A 248 2.07 -31.41 -31.61
N ALA A 249 1.87 -30.22 -32.19
CA ALA A 249 2.96 -29.35 -32.65
C ALA A 249 3.80 -28.77 -31.51
N LEU A 250 3.26 -28.76 -30.29
CA LEU A 250 3.96 -28.31 -29.10
C LEU A 250 4.81 -29.43 -28.50
N LYS A 251 4.36 -30.69 -28.53
CA LYS A 251 5.13 -31.85 -28.06
C LYS A 251 6.51 -31.92 -28.72
N ASP A 252 6.59 -31.75 -30.03
CA ASP A 252 7.86 -31.78 -30.76
C ASP A 252 8.81 -30.62 -30.38
N LYS A 253 8.25 -29.48 -29.97
CA LYS A 253 9.03 -28.31 -29.52
C LYS A 253 9.47 -28.43 -28.06
N ILE A 254 8.60 -29.00 -27.22
CA ILE A 254 8.85 -29.23 -25.80
C ILE A 254 9.87 -30.36 -25.64
N ALA A 255 9.75 -31.44 -26.41
CA ALA A 255 10.70 -32.56 -26.39
C ALA A 255 12.14 -32.16 -26.75
N LYS A 256 12.33 -31.02 -27.44
CA LYS A 256 13.66 -30.45 -27.73
C LYS A 256 14.23 -29.64 -26.56
N GLN A 257 13.42 -29.33 -25.57
CA GLN A 257 13.88 -28.74 -24.31
C GLN A 257 14.29 -29.94 -23.44
N GLU A 258 15.49 -29.94 -22.86
CA GLU A 258 15.94 -31.06 -22.00
C GLU A 258 15.04 -31.22 -20.77
N LYS A 259 14.44 -30.10 -20.34
CA LYS A 259 13.46 -29.88 -19.27
C LYS A 259 12.48 -31.04 -18.97
N PHE A 260 11.66 -31.51 -19.90
CA PHE A 260 11.31 -31.09 -21.25
C PHE A 260 11.11 -32.35 -22.17
N GLN A 261 11.80 -33.47 -21.93
CA GLN A 261 11.79 -34.64 -22.84
C GLN A 261 10.67 -35.69 -22.61
N ASN A 262 10.15 -35.88 -21.39
CA ASN A 262 9.28 -37.02 -21.03
C ASN A 262 7.86 -36.63 -20.56
N HIS A 263 7.30 -35.54 -21.06
CA HIS A 263 6.07 -34.96 -20.50
C HIS A 263 4.81 -35.66 -21.00
N THR A 264 3.91 -35.87 -20.05
CA THR A 264 2.53 -36.21 -20.35
C THR A 264 1.70 -34.94 -20.58
N GLU A 265 0.53 -35.11 -21.18
CA GLU A 265 -0.48 -34.05 -21.29
C GLU A 265 -0.85 -33.46 -19.93
N GLN A 266 -0.93 -34.32 -18.89
CA GLN A 266 -1.17 -33.93 -17.51
C GLN A 266 -0.12 -32.91 -17.03
N THR A 267 1.16 -33.17 -17.27
CA THR A 267 2.24 -32.25 -16.89
C THR A 267 2.11 -30.89 -17.58
N LEU A 268 1.68 -30.85 -18.85
CA LEU A 268 1.47 -29.58 -19.54
C LEU A 268 0.29 -28.80 -18.98
N LEU A 269 -0.79 -29.48 -18.62
CA LEU A 269 -1.94 -28.86 -17.96
C LEU A 269 -1.54 -28.30 -16.59
N GLU A 270 -0.75 -29.03 -15.80
CA GLU A 270 -0.20 -28.55 -14.52
C GLU A 270 0.68 -27.33 -14.69
N MET A 271 1.51 -27.29 -15.74
CA MET A 271 2.34 -26.13 -16.06
C MET A 271 1.50 -24.91 -16.46
N PHE A 272 0.46 -25.12 -17.28
CA PHE A 272 -0.42 -24.04 -17.74
C PHE A 272 -1.34 -23.48 -16.65
N SER A 273 -1.78 -24.33 -15.73
CA SER A 273 -2.68 -23.97 -14.63
C SER A 273 -1.90 -23.52 -13.40
N ASN A 274 -1.18 -24.42 -12.74
CA ASN A 274 -0.61 -24.17 -11.42
C ASN A 274 0.71 -23.42 -11.48
N ALA A 275 1.69 -23.91 -12.26
CA ALA A 275 3.02 -23.31 -12.31
C ALA A 275 2.96 -21.87 -12.81
N ARG A 276 2.20 -21.63 -13.89
CA ARG A 276 2.01 -20.29 -14.45
C ARG A 276 1.37 -19.33 -13.44
N LEU A 277 0.31 -19.74 -12.72
CA LEU A 277 -0.34 -18.86 -11.76
C LEU A 277 0.58 -18.50 -10.59
N LYS A 278 1.29 -19.50 -10.04
CA LYS A 278 2.27 -19.31 -8.97
C LYS A 278 3.40 -18.35 -9.38
N ASP A 279 3.90 -18.48 -10.61
CA ASP A 279 4.90 -17.57 -11.14
C ASP A 279 4.34 -16.15 -11.29
N LEU A 280 3.13 -15.99 -11.82
CA LEU A 280 2.49 -14.69 -11.98
C LEU A 280 2.30 -14.00 -10.63
N GLU A 281 1.82 -14.70 -9.61
CA GLU A 281 1.68 -14.15 -8.26
C GLU A 281 3.02 -13.68 -7.70
N LYS A 282 4.09 -14.47 -7.87
CA LYS A 282 5.45 -14.10 -7.44
C LYS A 282 5.95 -12.86 -8.19
N ILE A 283 5.77 -12.79 -9.50
CA ILE A 283 6.15 -11.66 -10.35
C ILE A 283 5.41 -10.38 -9.90
N GLN A 284 4.09 -10.47 -9.70
CA GLN A 284 3.27 -9.33 -9.28
C GLN A 284 3.65 -8.84 -7.88
N LYS A 285 3.91 -9.77 -6.95
CA LYS A 285 4.36 -9.45 -5.59
C LYS A 285 5.69 -8.71 -5.59
N ILE A 286 6.69 -9.24 -6.30
CA ILE A 286 8.01 -8.60 -6.40
C ILE A 286 7.89 -7.20 -7.01
N ALA A 287 7.15 -7.05 -8.11
CA ALA A 287 6.98 -5.75 -8.76
C ALA A 287 6.28 -4.73 -7.84
N LEU A 288 5.31 -5.18 -7.03
CA LEU A 288 4.61 -4.34 -6.06
C LEU A 288 5.52 -3.89 -4.91
N GLU A 289 6.30 -4.82 -4.34
CA GLU A 289 7.15 -4.57 -3.17
C GLU A 289 8.43 -3.78 -3.52
N GLN A 290 8.99 -4.00 -4.72
CA GLN A 290 10.33 -3.51 -5.06
C GLN A 290 10.35 -2.40 -6.10
N GLY A 291 9.25 -2.20 -6.85
CA GLY A 291 9.11 -1.15 -7.85
C GLY A 291 8.67 0.20 -7.29
N ASP A 292 8.38 0.26 -5.99
CA ASP A 292 7.79 1.41 -5.31
C ASP A 292 8.85 2.43 -4.83
N PHE A 293 9.54 3.06 -5.78
CA PHE A 293 10.49 4.14 -5.51
C PHE A 293 10.37 5.28 -6.53
N ASP A 294 10.72 6.48 -6.10
CA ASP A 294 10.71 7.66 -6.96
C ASP A 294 11.92 7.67 -7.90
N LYS A 295 11.69 8.03 -9.17
CA LYS A 295 12.73 8.30 -10.18
C LYS A 295 12.15 9.31 -11.16
N ASP A 296 12.98 10.24 -11.62
CA ASP A 296 12.57 11.24 -12.60
C ASP A 296 12.33 10.59 -13.98
N PHE A 297 11.13 10.79 -14.52
CA PHE A 297 10.71 10.32 -15.83
C PHE A 297 10.73 11.44 -16.89
N SER A 298 11.20 12.64 -16.57
CA SER A 298 11.24 13.81 -17.49
C SER A 298 12.04 13.55 -18.77
N HIS A 299 12.98 12.60 -18.73
CA HIS A 299 13.80 12.20 -19.88
C HIS A 299 13.71 10.70 -20.19
N PHE A 300 12.60 10.06 -19.79
CA PHE A 300 12.38 8.64 -20.04
C PHE A 300 12.33 8.33 -21.55
N GLN A 301 13.04 7.30 -21.99
CA GLN A 301 13.09 6.85 -23.39
C GLN A 301 12.35 5.52 -23.54
N ALA A 302 11.92 5.19 -24.76
CA ALA A 302 11.37 3.87 -25.02
C ALA A 302 12.38 2.77 -24.67
N LEU A 303 11.85 1.70 -24.08
CA LEU A 303 12.63 0.55 -23.67
C LEU A 303 13.23 -0.13 -24.90
N LYS A 304 14.51 -0.50 -24.79
CA LYS A 304 15.23 -1.29 -25.78
C LYS A 304 15.74 -2.54 -25.06
N PRO A 305 14.97 -3.63 -24.98
CA PRO A 305 15.36 -4.80 -24.19
C PRO A 305 16.52 -5.60 -24.81
N LEU A 306 16.92 -5.30 -26.05
CA LEU A 306 17.95 -6.01 -26.81
C LEU A 306 18.89 -5.01 -27.47
N ASN A 307 20.17 -5.38 -27.61
CA ASN A 307 21.22 -4.52 -28.21
C ASN A 307 21.11 -4.37 -29.74
N GLY A 308 20.01 -4.80 -30.35
CA GLY A 308 19.82 -4.75 -31.80
C GLY A 308 18.35 -4.85 -32.21
N SER A 309 18.12 -4.95 -33.51
CA SER A 309 16.76 -5.03 -34.06
C SER A 309 16.05 -6.32 -33.67
N PHE A 310 14.75 -6.20 -33.43
CA PHE A 310 13.86 -7.32 -33.11
C PHE A 310 12.51 -7.14 -33.78
N LYS A 311 11.82 -8.26 -34.00
CA LYS A 311 10.43 -8.30 -34.48
C LYS A 311 9.52 -8.81 -33.38
N MET A 312 8.42 -8.11 -33.13
CA MET A 312 7.38 -8.61 -32.24
C MET A 312 6.57 -9.70 -32.94
N VAL A 313 6.52 -10.90 -32.35
CA VAL A 313 5.86 -12.09 -32.95
C VAL A 313 4.59 -12.51 -32.20
N SER A 314 4.34 -11.97 -31.02
CA SER A 314 3.09 -12.15 -30.27
C SER A 314 2.71 -10.86 -29.55
N ASN A 315 1.42 -10.74 -29.19
CA ASN A 315 0.87 -9.52 -28.62
C ASN A 315 0.40 -9.74 -27.18
N PHE A 316 0.36 -8.65 -26.42
CA PHE A 316 -0.28 -8.60 -25.12
C PHE A 316 -1.79 -8.84 -25.24
N LEU A 317 -2.33 -9.66 -24.34
CA LEU A 317 -3.72 -10.16 -24.33
C LEU A 317 -4.12 -10.94 -25.60
N GLU A 318 -3.16 -11.54 -26.30
CA GLU A 318 -3.48 -12.59 -27.26
C GLU A 318 -4.07 -13.79 -26.49
N ASN A 319 -5.29 -14.18 -26.86
CA ASN A 319 -5.99 -15.33 -26.28
C ASN A 319 -5.42 -16.61 -26.88
N ARG A 320 -4.53 -17.27 -26.15
CA ARG A 320 -3.88 -18.52 -26.57
C ARG A 320 -4.80 -19.68 -26.20
N ARG A 321 -5.27 -20.41 -27.21
CA ARG A 321 -6.08 -21.63 -27.06
C ARG A 321 -5.22 -22.83 -27.44
N PHE A 322 -5.18 -23.84 -26.58
CA PHE A 322 -4.43 -25.07 -26.79
C PHE A 322 -5.41 -26.17 -27.19
N LEU A 323 -5.20 -26.74 -28.37
CA LEU A 323 -6.13 -27.66 -28.99
C LEU A 323 -5.59 -29.09 -29.01
N LYS A 324 -6.48 -30.04 -28.82
CA LYS A 324 -6.30 -31.47 -29.06
C LYS A 324 -7.50 -31.96 -29.85
N ASP A 325 -7.28 -32.61 -30.98
CA ASP A 325 -8.34 -33.12 -31.85
C ASP A 325 -9.41 -32.05 -32.18
N ASN A 326 -8.95 -30.82 -32.48
CA ASN A 326 -9.74 -29.61 -32.70
C ASN A 326 -10.61 -29.12 -31.52
N GLN A 327 -10.48 -29.71 -30.33
CA GLN A 327 -11.13 -29.25 -29.11
C GLN A 327 -10.20 -28.38 -28.27
N VAL A 328 -10.71 -27.28 -27.74
CA VAL A 328 -9.95 -26.40 -26.83
C VAL A 328 -9.85 -27.06 -25.46
N LEU A 329 -8.65 -27.52 -25.11
CA LEU A 329 -8.38 -28.11 -23.79
C LEU A 329 -8.04 -27.05 -22.75
N PHE A 330 -7.29 -26.02 -23.15
CA PHE A 330 -6.87 -24.97 -22.24
C PHE A 330 -6.80 -23.63 -22.95
N LYS A 331 -6.98 -22.53 -22.21
CA LYS A 331 -6.77 -21.19 -22.74
C LYS A 331 -6.24 -20.23 -21.68
N PHE A 332 -5.38 -19.31 -22.11
CA PHE A 332 -4.94 -18.20 -21.26
C PHE A 332 -4.58 -16.97 -22.09
N LEU A 333 -4.58 -15.81 -21.43
CA LEU A 333 -4.13 -14.55 -22.02
C LEU A 333 -2.62 -14.43 -21.93
N HIS A 334 -2.00 -14.02 -23.03
CA HIS A 334 -0.56 -13.73 -23.07
C HIS A 334 -0.26 -12.40 -22.34
N LEU A 335 0.39 -12.47 -21.17
CA LEU A 335 0.70 -11.32 -20.32
C LEU A 335 2.05 -10.69 -20.63
N GLY A 336 2.38 -10.58 -21.91
CA GLY A 336 3.57 -9.92 -22.40
C GLY A 336 3.58 -9.84 -23.93
N VAL A 337 4.76 -9.64 -24.49
CA VAL A 337 5.04 -9.75 -25.92
C VAL A 337 6.26 -10.63 -26.10
N ASP A 338 6.30 -11.39 -27.21
CA ASP A 338 7.49 -12.14 -27.58
C ASP A 338 8.25 -11.37 -28.67
N LEU A 339 9.54 -11.14 -28.43
CA LEU A 339 10.45 -10.40 -29.29
C LEU A 339 11.45 -11.37 -29.91
N MET A 340 11.37 -11.55 -31.22
CA MET A 340 12.31 -12.37 -31.98
C MET A 340 13.47 -11.49 -32.46
N PRO A 341 14.70 -11.69 -31.94
CA PRO A 341 15.86 -10.92 -32.37
C PRO A 341 16.29 -11.33 -33.78
N SER A 342 16.86 -10.40 -34.56
CA SER A 342 17.31 -10.68 -35.93
C SER A 342 18.59 -11.53 -36.01
N LYS A 343 19.36 -11.58 -34.92
CA LYS A 343 20.57 -12.39 -34.69
C LYS A 343 20.59 -12.81 -33.21
N ASP A 344 21.51 -13.67 -32.80
CA ASP A 344 21.71 -13.92 -31.36
C ASP A 344 22.20 -12.65 -30.68
N LEU A 345 21.28 -11.96 -29.99
CA LEU A 345 21.51 -10.67 -29.36
C LEU A 345 21.48 -10.80 -27.84
N SER A 346 22.41 -10.11 -27.20
CA SER A 346 22.39 -9.91 -25.76
C SER A 346 21.31 -8.92 -25.35
N LEU A 347 20.85 -9.08 -24.11
CA LEU A 347 19.99 -8.12 -23.44
C LEU A 347 20.72 -6.77 -23.34
N ALA A 348 20.00 -5.68 -23.57
CA ALA A 348 20.52 -4.36 -23.29
C ALA A 348 20.15 -4.00 -21.85
N PHE A 349 21.17 -3.87 -20.99
CA PHE A 349 20.97 -3.44 -19.62
C PHE A 349 21.27 -1.96 -19.48
N ASP A 350 20.32 -1.22 -18.94
CA ASP A 350 20.56 0.12 -18.43
C ASP A 350 21.17 -0.02 -17.03
N PRO A 351 22.43 0.37 -16.78
CA PRO A 351 23.05 0.25 -15.47
C PRO A 351 22.37 1.12 -14.39
N SER A 352 21.51 2.06 -14.76
CA SER A 352 20.77 2.94 -13.85
C SER A 352 19.47 2.34 -13.28
N VAL A 353 19.12 1.11 -13.65
CA VAL A 353 17.88 0.44 -13.20
C VAL A 353 18.13 -0.46 -12.00
N LYS A 354 17.14 -0.59 -11.14
CA LYS A 354 17.22 -1.47 -9.97
C LYS A 354 16.81 -2.88 -10.40
N ARG A 355 17.76 -3.83 -10.41
CA ARG A 355 17.42 -5.25 -10.53
C ARG A 355 16.76 -5.75 -9.26
N VAL A 356 15.54 -6.24 -9.37
CA VAL A 356 14.73 -6.69 -8.22
C VAL A 356 14.51 -8.19 -8.20
N PHE A 357 14.74 -8.87 -9.33
CA PHE A 357 14.67 -10.32 -9.41
C PHE A 357 15.67 -10.87 -10.42
N LYS A 358 16.27 -12.00 -10.03
CA LYS A 358 17.01 -12.90 -10.89
C LYS A 358 16.81 -14.31 -10.36
N GLY A 359 16.31 -15.20 -11.20
CA GLY A 359 16.14 -16.60 -10.81
C GLY A 359 15.33 -17.40 -11.82
N GLU A 360 15.25 -18.69 -11.55
CA GLU A 360 14.43 -19.61 -12.32
C GLU A 360 12.99 -19.63 -11.78
N LEU A 361 12.04 -19.65 -12.71
CA LEU A 361 10.61 -19.79 -12.48
C LEU A 361 10.10 -21.05 -13.17
N ASP A 362 9.04 -21.66 -12.64
CA ASP A 362 8.60 -23.00 -13.07
C ASP A 362 8.09 -22.95 -14.53
N PHE A 363 7.21 -22.00 -14.85
CA PHE A 363 6.68 -21.76 -16.20
C PHE A 363 7.58 -20.86 -17.03
N TYR A 364 8.06 -19.75 -16.46
CA TYR A 364 8.81 -18.73 -17.21
C TYR A 364 10.31 -19.02 -17.36
N GLY A 365 10.87 -19.99 -16.62
CA GLY A 365 12.28 -20.33 -16.69
C GLY A 365 13.19 -19.25 -16.11
N ASN A 366 14.44 -19.20 -16.57
CA ASN A 366 15.39 -18.18 -16.17
C ASN A 366 14.85 -16.80 -16.55
N SER A 367 14.68 -15.96 -15.53
CA SER A 367 13.98 -14.70 -15.66
C SER A 367 14.68 -13.60 -14.86
N LEU A 368 14.52 -12.37 -15.35
CA LEU A 368 15.01 -11.15 -14.72
C LEU A 368 13.84 -10.17 -14.53
N MET A 369 13.92 -9.35 -13.50
CA MET A 369 13.05 -8.19 -13.36
C MET A 369 13.85 -6.96 -12.94
N ASP A 370 13.67 -5.90 -13.71
CA ASP A 370 14.32 -4.61 -13.51
C ASP A 370 13.23 -3.53 -13.36
N CYS A 371 13.30 -2.75 -12.28
CA CYS A 371 12.36 -1.67 -12.01
C CYS A 371 13.00 -0.30 -12.27
N TYR A 372 12.20 0.59 -12.85
CA TYR A 372 12.61 1.91 -13.33
C TYR A 372 12.13 3.04 -12.42
N GLY A 373 11.32 2.74 -11.41
CA GLY A 373 10.69 3.73 -10.53
C GLY A 373 9.25 4.01 -10.92
N LEU A 374 8.55 4.78 -10.09
CA LEU A 374 7.11 5.08 -10.20
C LEU A 374 6.22 3.82 -10.28
N GLY A 375 6.71 2.67 -9.81
CA GLY A 375 6.03 1.38 -9.92
C GLY A 375 6.21 0.66 -11.26
N LEU A 376 6.99 1.19 -12.21
CA LEU A 376 7.28 0.54 -13.50
C LEU A 376 8.35 -0.54 -13.35
N CYS A 377 8.00 -1.77 -13.69
CA CYS A 377 8.93 -2.90 -13.74
C CYS A 377 8.83 -3.66 -15.06
N VAL A 378 9.99 -4.09 -15.54
CA VAL A 378 10.17 -4.86 -16.77
C VAL A 378 10.53 -6.28 -16.38
N PHE A 379 9.78 -7.25 -16.91
CA PHE A 379 9.99 -8.67 -16.68
C PHE A 379 10.48 -9.33 -17.97
N LEU A 380 11.59 -10.07 -17.89
CA LEU A 380 12.22 -10.79 -18.99
C LEU A 380 12.26 -12.28 -18.64
N ALA A 381 11.87 -13.14 -19.58
CA ALA A 381 11.81 -14.59 -19.34
C ALA A 381 12.33 -15.43 -20.51
N HIS A 382 12.44 -16.74 -20.27
CA HIS A 382 13.03 -17.73 -21.17
C HIS A 382 14.48 -17.42 -21.54
N LEU A 383 15.26 -16.92 -20.58
CA LEU A 383 16.67 -16.57 -20.80
C LEU A 383 17.56 -17.82 -20.79
N LYS A 384 18.73 -17.73 -21.41
CA LYS A 384 19.76 -18.78 -21.30
C LYS A 384 20.53 -18.60 -20.00
N ASP A 385 20.98 -17.36 -19.79
CA ASP A 385 21.71 -16.85 -18.65
C ASP A 385 21.24 -15.42 -18.35
N ASP A 386 21.99 -14.65 -17.56
CA ASP A 386 21.61 -13.29 -17.20
C ASP A 386 21.82 -12.25 -18.30
N GLY A 387 22.31 -12.64 -19.48
CA GLY A 387 22.71 -11.71 -20.54
C GLY A 387 22.14 -12.02 -21.91
N SER A 388 21.53 -13.19 -22.11
CA SER A 388 21.15 -13.65 -23.44
C SER A 388 19.78 -14.33 -23.51
N VAL A 389 19.13 -14.15 -24.66
CA VAL A 389 17.87 -14.83 -24.99
C VAL A 389 18.13 -16.33 -25.10
N GLY A 390 17.31 -17.15 -24.45
CA GLY A 390 17.46 -18.61 -24.45
C GLY A 390 16.14 -19.34 -24.67
N SER A 391 16.02 -20.52 -24.08
CA SER A 391 14.85 -21.38 -24.19
C SER A 391 14.49 -22.11 -22.90
N SER A 392 14.80 -21.52 -21.74
CA SER A 392 14.48 -22.09 -20.42
C SER A 392 12.98 -21.97 -20.08
N GLY A 393 12.52 -22.78 -19.12
CA GLY A 393 11.10 -22.86 -18.74
C GLY A 393 10.24 -23.46 -19.86
N LEU A 394 8.93 -23.31 -19.76
CA LEU A 394 8.00 -23.78 -20.79
C LEU A 394 7.87 -22.73 -21.89
N LYS A 395 8.82 -22.74 -22.83
CA LYS A 395 8.82 -21.78 -23.94
C LYS A 395 7.88 -22.22 -25.06
N LEU A 396 6.81 -21.45 -25.26
CA LEU A 396 5.79 -21.70 -26.29
C LEU A 396 6.04 -20.93 -27.60
N GLY A 397 6.75 -19.80 -27.51
CA GLY A 397 7.03 -18.89 -28.62
C GLY A 397 8.50 -18.92 -29.06
N ILE A 398 8.88 -18.00 -29.93
CA ILE A 398 10.26 -17.79 -30.38
C ILE A 398 10.73 -16.45 -29.81
N GLY A 399 11.98 -16.39 -29.32
CA GLY A 399 12.59 -15.17 -28.82
C GLY A 399 12.38 -14.89 -27.33
N LEU A 400 12.53 -13.63 -26.94
CA LEU A 400 12.48 -13.11 -25.56
C LEU A 400 11.04 -12.80 -25.17
N HIS A 401 10.57 -13.29 -24.02
CA HIS A 401 9.30 -12.83 -23.44
C HIS A 401 9.53 -11.55 -22.62
N LEU A 402 8.78 -10.50 -22.95
CA LEU A 402 8.80 -9.20 -22.29
C LEU A 402 7.43 -8.90 -21.66
N GLY A 403 7.38 -8.83 -20.34
CA GLY A 403 6.25 -8.31 -19.57
C GLY A 403 6.54 -6.92 -19.03
N ILE A 404 5.52 -6.07 -18.91
CA ILE A 404 5.60 -4.79 -18.20
C ILE A 404 4.57 -4.77 -17.10
N LEU A 405 4.96 -4.32 -15.91
CA LEU A 405 4.09 -4.15 -14.76
C LEU A 405 4.11 -2.71 -14.26
N LEU A 406 2.94 -2.21 -13.85
CA LEU A 406 2.79 -1.00 -13.05
C LEU A 406 2.21 -1.38 -11.69
N GLN A 407 3.00 -1.25 -10.62
CA GLN A 407 2.60 -1.60 -9.25
C GLN A 407 1.93 -2.98 -9.17
N GLY A 408 2.59 -3.97 -9.78
CA GLY A 408 2.13 -5.37 -9.84
C GLY A 408 0.98 -5.65 -10.81
N VAL A 409 0.58 -4.70 -11.67
CA VAL A 409 -0.44 -4.91 -12.71
C VAL A 409 0.21 -5.01 -14.07
N PHE A 410 0.02 -6.14 -14.77
CA PHE A 410 0.49 -6.29 -16.14
C PHE A 410 -0.18 -5.30 -17.09
N VAL A 411 0.64 -4.64 -17.91
CA VAL A 411 0.23 -3.67 -18.91
C VAL A 411 0.91 -3.92 -20.26
N ARG A 412 0.42 -3.25 -21.31
CA ARG A 412 0.90 -3.38 -22.69
C ARG A 412 2.38 -3.01 -22.85
N PRO A 413 3.26 -3.96 -23.20
CA PRO A 413 4.65 -3.66 -23.47
C PRO A 413 4.86 -2.78 -24.72
N ASN A 414 3.97 -2.89 -25.71
CA ASN A 414 4.03 -2.10 -26.95
C ASN A 414 4.10 -0.59 -26.71
N GLU A 415 3.44 -0.10 -25.66
CA GLU A 415 3.43 1.32 -25.28
C GLU A 415 4.82 1.76 -24.84
N TRP A 416 5.46 0.95 -24.00
CA TRP A 416 6.78 1.21 -23.44
C TRP A 416 7.94 0.98 -24.40
N LEU A 417 7.71 0.25 -25.49
CA LEU A 417 8.66 0.08 -26.61
C LEU A 417 8.53 1.18 -27.69
N ASN A 418 7.54 2.07 -27.59
CA ASN A 418 7.23 3.05 -28.63
C ASN A 418 7.60 4.47 -28.19
N GLU A 419 8.65 5.02 -28.81
CA GLU A 419 9.18 6.35 -28.51
C GLU A 419 8.14 7.47 -28.66
N GLN A 420 7.30 7.41 -29.70
CA GLN A 420 6.25 8.41 -29.90
C GLN A 420 5.16 8.30 -28.83
N TRP A 421 4.83 7.09 -28.38
CA TRP A 421 3.88 6.90 -27.28
C TRP A 421 4.43 7.48 -25.97
N ILE A 422 5.71 7.21 -25.66
CA ILE A 422 6.38 7.77 -24.47
C ILE A 422 6.37 9.30 -24.49
N LYS A 423 6.77 9.91 -25.61
CA LYS A 423 6.75 11.38 -25.77
C LYS A 423 5.37 11.97 -25.52
N THR A 424 4.33 11.34 -26.06
CA THR A 424 2.97 11.90 -26.02
C THR A 424 2.20 11.58 -24.73
N ASN A 425 2.42 10.42 -24.11
CA ASN A 425 1.63 9.96 -22.96
C ASN A 425 2.37 10.06 -21.63
N ILE A 426 3.70 10.13 -21.64
CA ILE A 426 4.52 10.23 -20.41
C ILE A 426 5.20 11.60 -20.33
N ILE A 427 6.03 11.96 -21.32
CA ILE A 427 6.86 13.17 -21.27
C ILE A 427 6.02 14.45 -21.36
N ALA A 428 5.15 14.56 -22.37
CA ALA A 428 4.37 15.78 -22.59
C ALA A 428 3.47 16.16 -21.38
N PRO A 429 2.78 15.23 -20.70
CA PRO A 429 2.10 15.55 -19.44
C PRO A 429 3.04 16.07 -18.35
N ILE A 430 4.20 15.44 -18.13
CA ILE A 430 5.17 15.90 -17.13
C ILE A 430 5.60 17.34 -17.44
N GLU A 431 6.01 17.61 -18.67
CA GLU A 431 6.41 18.96 -19.10
C GLU A 431 5.27 19.98 -18.95
N GLN A 432 4.04 19.60 -19.29
CA GLN A 432 2.87 20.47 -19.15
C GLN A 432 2.64 20.85 -17.68
N ALA A 433 2.71 19.89 -16.76
CA ALA A 433 2.57 20.16 -15.33
C ALA A 433 3.68 21.09 -14.83
N LYS A 434 4.94 20.83 -15.21
CA LYS A 434 6.08 21.70 -14.88
C LYS A 434 5.85 23.14 -15.36
N ARG A 435 5.35 23.32 -16.60
CA ARG A 435 5.04 24.66 -17.14
C ARG A 435 3.92 25.37 -16.38
N LEU A 436 2.89 24.65 -15.93
CA LEU A 436 1.82 25.22 -15.12
C LEU A 436 2.33 25.67 -13.74
N LEU A 437 3.17 24.85 -13.12
CA LEU A 437 3.76 25.13 -11.81
C LEU A 437 4.81 26.26 -11.82
N MET A 438 5.46 26.53 -12.95
CA MET A 438 6.39 27.67 -13.09
C MET A 438 5.68 29.00 -13.37
N LYS A 439 4.42 28.96 -13.85
CA LYS A 439 3.67 30.15 -14.26
C LYS A 439 2.86 30.80 -13.13
N GLY A 440 2.64 30.09 -12.03
CA GLY A 440 1.90 30.58 -10.87
C GLY A 440 2.40 29.91 -9.61
#